data_AF-A0A7W1R4H7-F1
#
_entry.id   AF-A0A7W1R4H7-F1
#
_cell.length_a   1.000
_cell.length_b   1.000
_cell.length_c   1.000
_cell.angle_alpha   90.00
_cell.angle_beta   90.00
_cell.angle_gamma   90.00
#
_symmetry.space_group_name_H-M   'P 1'
#
loop_
_entity.id
_entity.type
_entity.pdbx_description
1 polymer ?
#
loop_
_entity_poly.entity_id
_entity_poly.type
_entity_poly.pdbx_seq_one_letter_code
_entity_poly.pdbx_strand_id
1 'polypeptide(L)'
;MLGDDGGRNRRESDNRVNARPAHIDGERYDEDSVRVRPSRHGSRPRTRTRPSHEQARRGTVVVVDRGRFRCLVDGEAVTAMRARELGRHAIVVGDHVRLVGDMSGGPDALARIVTVTERISELRRTADDTDPTERVVVANADQLVMVTAIADPPPRTGFIDRCLVAAFTAGLDPLLCLTKGDLGDATELFDTYDVLSVPAVVVRRDAPLDELAQRLQGRTSVLIGHSGVGKSSLVNRLVPNADRAIGDVSKIGKGRHTSSSAILLPLPGGGSVIDTPGIRSFGLAHVSADD
;
A
#
# COMPACT_ATOMS: atom_id res chain seq x y z
N MET A 1 -67.38 38.74 13.94
CA MET A 1 -67.08 39.03 15.36
C MET A 1 -65.57 39.19 15.42
N LEU A 2 -65.02 40.40 15.31
CA LEU A 2 -64.94 41.46 16.36
C LEU A 2 -64.20 40.90 17.59
N GLY A 3 -63.09 41.44 18.11
CA GLY A 3 -62.24 42.61 17.81
C GLY A 3 -60.80 42.25 18.24
N ASP A 4 -59.74 42.88 17.74
CA ASP A 4 -59.32 44.28 17.87
C ASP A 4 -58.80 44.66 19.27
N ASP A 5 -57.49 44.96 19.33
CA ASP A 5 -56.79 46.04 20.05
C ASP A 5 -55.30 45.62 20.15
N GLY A 6 -54.33 46.30 19.53
CA GLY A 6 -53.97 47.71 19.76
C GLY A 6 -52.91 47.75 20.86
N GLY A 7 -51.66 48.23 20.70
CA GLY A 7 -50.99 48.95 19.64
C GLY A 7 -49.65 49.53 20.18
N ARG A 8 -48.88 50.14 19.28
CA ARG A 8 -47.92 51.29 19.40
C ARG A 8 -46.73 51.07 18.44
N ASN A 9 -46.68 51.76 17.29
CA ASN A 9 -46.04 53.08 17.02
C ASN A 9 -44.52 53.08 17.30
N ARG A 10 -43.60 53.57 16.44
CA ARG A 10 -43.69 54.55 15.34
C ARG A 10 -42.29 54.74 14.69
N ARG A 11 -42.30 55.24 13.42
CA ARG A 11 -41.29 56.10 12.73
C ARG A 11 -40.00 55.43 12.25
N GLU A 12 -39.39 55.74 11.10
CA GLU A 12 -39.56 56.71 10.00
C GLU A 12 -38.64 56.17 8.86
N SER A 13 -39.11 56.02 7.61
CA SER A 13 -38.70 56.83 6.43
C SER A 13 -37.26 57.39 6.48
N ASP A 14 -36.41 57.28 5.46
CA ASP A 14 -36.67 57.70 4.09
C ASP A 14 -35.58 57.23 3.11
N ASN A 15 -36.00 57.16 1.86
CA ASN A 15 -35.33 56.82 0.62
C ASN A 15 -34.25 57.87 0.24
N ARG A 16 -33.16 57.48 -0.46
CA ARG A 16 -32.63 58.16 -1.68
C ARG A 16 -31.25 57.66 -2.16
N VAL A 17 -31.25 57.17 -3.40
CA VAL A 17 -30.44 57.62 -4.55
C VAL A 17 -28.91 57.43 -4.54
N ASN A 18 -28.53 56.38 -5.28
CA ASN A 18 -27.47 56.28 -6.30
C ASN A 18 -26.62 57.53 -6.63
N ALA A 19 -25.31 57.46 -6.39
CA ALA A 19 -24.29 58.15 -7.18
C ALA A 19 -22.94 57.39 -7.09
N ARG A 20 -22.47 56.86 -8.22
CA ARG A 20 -21.09 56.38 -8.39
C ARG A 20 -20.13 57.56 -8.51
N PRO A 21 -18.84 57.36 -8.17
CA PRO A 21 -17.81 57.85 -9.07
C PRO A 21 -16.72 56.82 -9.40
N ALA A 22 -16.36 56.85 -10.68
CA ALA A 22 -15.08 56.65 -11.35
C ALA A 22 -14.04 55.64 -10.84
N HIS A 23 -13.62 54.80 -11.80
CA HIS A 23 -12.37 54.05 -11.85
C HIS A 23 -11.12 54.91 -11.59
N ILE A 24 -10.16 54.35 -10.85
CA ILE A 24 -8.72 54.60 -10.99
C ILE A 24 -8.02 53.25 -10.89
N ASP A 25 -7.27 52.89 -11.93
CA ASP A 25 -6.42 51.69 -12.00
C ASP A 25 -5.11 51.87 -11.21
N GLY A 26 -4.59 50.75 -10.71
CA GLY A 26 -3.16 50.52 -10.48
C GLY A 26 -2.66 50.77 -9.05
N GLU A 27 -2.40 49.69 -8.31
CA GLU A 27 -1.07 49.37 -7.77
C GLU A 27 -1.07 48.02 -7.05
N ARG A 28 0.01 47.27 -7.27
CA ARG A 28 0.30 45.97 -6.67
C ARG A 28 0.51 46.15 -5.17
N TYR A 29 -0.34 45.54 -4.35
CA TYR A 29 -0.03 45.35 -2.94
C TYR A 29 0.75 44.04 -2.78
N ASP A 30 2.05 44.21 -2.53
CA ASP A 30 3.01 43.17 -2.19
C ASP A 30 2.81 42.79 -0.70
N GLU A 31 2.51 41.53 -0.40
CA GLU A 31 2.24 41.03 0.96
C GLU A 31 3.52 40.90 1.83
N ASP A 32 4.65 41.45 1.40
CA ASP A 32 5.97 41.24 2.00
C ASP A 32 6.31 42.15 3.20
N SER A 33 5.36 42.95 3.71
CA SER A 33 5.60 43.82 4.86
C SER A 33 4.86 43.40 6.13
N VAL A 34 5.00 42.13 6.54
CA VAL A 34 4.65 41.70 7.92
C VAL A 34 5.93 41.50 8.74
N ARG A 35 6.21 42.47 9.63
CA ARG A 35 7.31 42.39 10.62
C ARG A 35 7.04 41.27 11.63
N VAL A 36 7.75 40.14 11.49
CA VAL A 36 7.75 39.06 12.49
C VAL A 36 8.67 39.44 13.66
N ARG A 37 8.12 39.50 14.89
CA ARG A 37 8.93 39.66 16.11
C ARG A 37 9.71 38.36 16.41
N PRO A 38 10.98 38.41 16.83
CA PRO A 38 11.75 37.21 17.16
C PRO A 38 11.19 36.52 18.42
N SER A 39 11.00 35.20 18.38
CA SER A 39 10.68 34.39 19.56
C SER A 39 11.92 34.17 20.43
N ARG A 40 11.76 34.27 21.75
CA ARG A 40 12.82 34.24 22.77
C ARG A 40 13.51 32.88 23.00
N HIS A 41 13.26 31.88 22.16
CA HIS A 41 13.92 30.58 22.20
C HIS A 41 14.29 30.18 20.77
N GLY A 42 15.56 29.83 20.55
CA GLY A 42 16.19 29.56 19.26
C GLY A 42 15.62 28.35 18.51
N SER A 43 14.36 28.42 18.10
CA SER A 43 13.85 27.58 17.02
C SER A 43 14.41 28.12 15.71
N ARG A 44 15.12 27.26 14.96
CA ARG A 44 15.46 27.56 13.57
C ARG A 44 14.18 27.98 12.84
N PRO A 45 14.21 29.05 12.02
CA PRO A 45 13.04 29.47 11.25
C PRO A 45 12.49 28.27 10.47
N ARG A 46 11.18 28.03 10.55
CA ARG A 46 10.53 27.11 9.62
C ARG A 46 10.82 27.64 8.22
N THR A 47 11.61 26.92 7.44
CA THR A 47 11.84 27.25 6.04
C THR A 47 10.47 27.28 5.36
N ARG A 48 10.03 28.49 4.98
CA ARG A 48 8.81 28.73 4.20
C ARG A 48 9.06 28.46 2.71
N THR A 49 10.17 27.79 2.39
CA THR A 49 10.47 27.26 1.07
C THR A 49 9.84 25.88 1.00
N ARG A 50 8.66 25.81 0.37
CA ARG A 50 8.07 24.53 0.00
C ARG A 50 9.04 23.88 -0.99
N PRO A 51 9.56 22.66 -0.78
CA PRO A 51 10.16 21.94 -1.88
C PRO A 51 9.07 21.82 -2.96
N SER A 52 9.32 22.41 -4.13
CA SER A 52 8.40 22.27 -5.25
C SER A 52 8.26 20.76 -5.54
N HIS A 53 7.05 20.33 -5.89
CA HIS A 53 6.79 18.93 -6.27
C HIS A 53 7.67 18.45 -7.44
N GLU A 54 8.36 19.34 -8.15
CA GLU A 54 9.30 19.05 -9.24
C GLU A 54 10.52 18.23 -8.81
N GLN A 55 10.98 18.35 -7.56
CA GLN A 55 12.14 17.60 -7.06
C GLN A 55 11.75 16.25 -6.43
N ALA A 56 10.48 15.85 -6.51
CA ALA A 56 10.01 14.66 -5.83
C ALA A 56 10.51 13.38 -6.52
N ARG A 57 11.35 12.63 -5.80
CA ARG A 57 11.90 11.34 -6.28
C ARG A 57 10.83 10.27 -6.23
N ARG A 58 10.85 9.37 -7.22
CA ARG A 58 9.94 8.22 -7.28
C ARG A 58 10.45 7.14 -6.33
N GLY A 59 9.53 6.45 -5.69
CA GLY A 59 9.85 5.26 -4.92
C GLY A 59 8.69 4.29 -4.85
N THR A 60 8.96 3.12 -4.31
CA THR A 60 7.96 2.07 -4.08
C THR A 60 7.91 1.75 -2.60
N VAL A 61 6.72 1.71 -2.00
CA VAL A 61 6.53 1.36 -0.60
C VAL A 61 6.80 -0.12 -0.40
N VAL A 62 7.78 -0.46 0.44
CA VAL A 62 8.18 -1.85 0.69
C VAL A 62 7.70 -2.37 2.04
N VAL A 63 7.53 -1.49 3.03
CA VAL A 63 7.04 -1.83 4.37
C VAL A 63 6.18 -0.69 4.90
N VAL A 64 5.08 -1.03 5.57
CA VAL A 64 4.22 -0.10 6.29
C VAL A 64 4.22 -0.44 7.77
N ASP A 65 4.61 0.50 8.63
CA ASP A 65 4.57 0.35 10.09
C ASP A 65 4.06 1.63 10.76
N ARG A 66 2.80 1.61 11.21
CA ARG A 66 2.19 2.62 12.10
C ARG A 66 2.58 4.08 11.79
N GLY A 67 2.35 4.50 10.54
CA GLY A 67 2.60 5.88 10.10
C GLY A 67 4.02 6.16 9.60
N ARG A 68 4.92 5.18 9.70
CA ARG A 68 6.22 5.14 9.01
C ARG A 68 6.14 4.21 7.82
N PHE A 69 6.76 4.62 6.72
CA PHE A 69 6.78 3.91 5.46
C PHE A 69 8.22 3.73 5.06
N ARG A 70 8.63 2.49 4.77
CA ARG A 70 9.91 2.27 4.12
C ARG A 70 9.67 2.21 2.63
N CYS A 71 10.44 2.98 1.88
CA CYS A 71 10.33 3.08 0.44
C CYS A 71 11.67 2.72 -0.20
N LEU A 72 11.65 2.04 -1.35
CA LEU A 72 12.82 1.88 -2.20
C LEU A 72 12.87 3.07 -3.17
N VAL A 73 13.97 3.83 -3.14
CA VAL A 73 14.21 5.01 -3.98
C VAL A 73 15.56 4.83 -4.65
N ASP A 74 15.59 4.65 -5.97
CA ASP A 74 16.81 4.40 -6.74
C ASP A 74 17.67 3.25 -6.17
N GLY A 75 17.01 2.19 -5.68
CA GLY A 75 17.67 1.02 -5.06
C GLY A 75 18.01 1.16 -3.58
N GLU A 76 17.85 2.35 -3.00
CA GLU A 76 18.16 2.63 -1.59
C GLU A 76 16.90 2.67 -0.72
N ALA A 77 17.02 2.16 0.50
CA ALA A 77 15.91 2.06 1.43
C ALA A 77 15.75 3.35 2.26
N VAL A 78 14.70 4.12 1.99
CA VAL A 78 14.41 5.41 2.63
C VAL A 78 13.24 5.27 3.61
N THR A 79 13.41 5.78 4.83
CA THR A 79 12.29 5.91 5.78
C THR A 79 11.57 7.22 5.53
N ALA A 80 10.25 7.15 5.39
CA ALA A 80 9.40 8.31 5.13
C ALA A 80 8.18 8.33 6.04
N MET A 81 7.61 9.53 6.20
CA MET A 81 6.29 9.73 6.81
C MET A 81 5.31 10.25 5.78
N ARG A 82 4.02 10.15 6.07
CA ARG A 82 2.97 10.81 5.29
C ARG A 82 3.08 12.34 5.42
N ALA A 83 3.03 13.07 4.30
CA ALA A 83 2.83 14.51 4.30
C ALA A 83 1.40 14.86 4.75
N ARG A 84 1.20 16.00 5.42
CA ARG A 84 -0.12 16.36 6.00
C ARG A 84 -1.19 16.59 4.93
N GLU A 85 -0.74 17.01 3.75
CA GLU A 85 -1.53 17.37 2.58
C GLU A 85 -1.95 16.12 1.78
N LEU A 86 -1.19 15.03 1.90
CA LEU A 86 -1.57 13.74 1.37
C LEU A 86 -2.72 13.23 2.23
N GLY A 87 -3.94 13.30 1.70
CA GLY A 87 -5.18 13.03 2.45
C GLY A 87 -5.28 11.65 3.10
N ARG A 88 -6.50 11.17 3.34
CA ARG A 88 -6.73 9.93 4.10
C ARG A 88 -6.55 8.63 3.29
N HIS A 89 -6.07 8.70 2.05
CA HIS A 89 -5.80 7.51 1.24
C HIS A 89 -4.88 6.53 1.99
N ALA A 90 -5.25 5.26 2.02
CA ALA A 90 -4.40 4.22 2.60
C ALA A 90 -3.13 4.09 1.76
N ILE A 91 -1.96 4.05 2.40
CA ILE A 91 -0.69 3.72 1.75
C ILE A 91 -0.38 2.28 2.13
N VAL A 92 -0.17 1.42 1.15
CA VAL A 92 0.04 -0.02 1.31
C VAL A 92 1.35 -0.44 0.66
N VAL A 93 1.78 -1.68 0.90
CA VAL A 93 2.96 -2.24 0.23
C VAL A 93 2.70 -2.35 -1.27
N GLY A 94 3.70 -1.97 -2.06
CA GLY A 94 3.63 -1.91 -3.52
C GLY A 94 3.15 -0.57 -4.08
N ASP A 95 2.65 0.35 -3.25
CA ASP A 95 2.29 1.70 -3.72
C ASP A 95 3.52 2.41 -4.33
N HIS A 96 3.33 2.96 -5.53
CA HIS A 96 4.29 3.89 -6.11
C HIS A 96 4.02 5.30 -5.58
N VAL A 97 5.09 5.96 -5.14
CA VAL A 97 5.00 7.20 -4.38
C VAL A 97 6.01 8.24 -4.86
N ARG A 98 5.71 9.50 -4.57
CA ARG A 98 6.62 10.63 -4.72
C ARG A 98 7.08 11.09 -3.34
N LEU A 99 8.39 11.18 -3.14
CA LEU A 99 9.00 11.59 -1.88
C LEU A 99 9.74 12.92 -2.03
N VAL A 100 9.71 13.73 -0.97
CA VAL A 100 10.54 14.95 -0.81
C VAL A 100 11.26 14.93 0.53
N GLY A 101 12.24 15.81 0.71
CA GLY A 101 13.01 15.93 1.96
C GLY A 101 14.33 15.17 1.91
N ASP A 102 14.92 14.97 3.09
CA ASP A 102 16.21 14.29 3.21
C ASP A 102 16.03 12.77 3.11
N MET A 103 16.67 12.17 2.10
CA MET A 103 16.63 10.74 1.78
C MET A 103 17.97 10.06 2.01
N SER A 104 18.92 10.72 2.68
CA SER A 104 20.26 10.19 2.95
C SER A 104 20.27 8.99 3.91
N GLY A 105 19.15 8.73 4.60
CA GLY A 105 19.02 7.62 5.55
C GLY A 105 19.70 7.86 6.90
N GLY A 106 20.20 9.07 7.16
CA GLY A 106 20.74 9.46 8.46
C GLY A 106 19.69 9.52 9.59
N PRO A 107 20.10 9.60 10.86
CA PRO A 107 19.20 9.62 12.02
C PRO A 107 18.17 10.76 11.99
N ASP A 108 18.54 11.88 11.37
CA ASP A 108 17.71 13.08 11.23
C ASP A 108 17.08 13.21 9.82
N ALA A 109 17.35 12.25 8.92
CA ALA A 109 16.80 12.28 7.57
C ALA A 109 15.29 12.00 7.62
N LEU A 110 14.51 12.97 7.15
CA LEU A 110 13.05 12.91 7.22
C LEU A 110 12.43 13.15 5.84
N ALA A 111 12.30 12.06 5.09
CA ALA A 111 11.55 12.05 3.85
C ALA A 111 10.03 12.09 4.12
N ARG A 112 9.28 12.68 3.18
CA ARG A 112 7.82 12.69 3.22
C ARG A 112 7.22 12.21 1.92
N ILE A 113 6.26 11.30 2.02
CA ILE A 113 5.41 10.91 0.88
C ILE A 113 4.40 12.02 0.65
N VAL A 114 4.49 12.67 -0.51
CA VAL A 114 3.62 13.78 -0.92
C VAL A 114 2.57 13.37 -1.95
N THR A 115 2.78 12.25 -2.62
CA THR A 115 1.82 11.70 -3.60
C THR A 115 1.91 10.18 -3.60
N VAL A 116 0.75 9.53 -3.70
CA VAL A 116 0.62 8.11 -4.10
C VAL A 116 0.07 8.14 -5.52
N THR A 117 0.69 7.43 -6.44
CA THR A 117 0.18 7.36 -7.81
C THR A 117 -1.04 6.46 -7.88
N GLU A 118 -1.78 6.56 -8.99
CA GLU A 118 -2.84 5.63 -9.30
C GLU A 118 -2.32 4.18 -9.31
N ARG A 119 -3.15 3.26 -8.84
CA ARG A 119 -2.81 1.84 -8.73
C ARG A 119 -3.27 1.11 -9.97
N ILE A 120 -2.43 0.22 -10.48
CA ILE A 120 -2.79 -0.66 -11.60
C ILE A 120 -3.51 -1.93 -11.14
N SER A 121 -3.32 -2.32 -9.88
CA SER A 121 -3.98 -3.46 -9.25
C SER A 121 -4.08 -3.27 -7.74
N GLU A 122 -5.08 -3.91 -7.12
CA GLU A 122 -5.35 -3.85 -5.69
C GLU A 122 -5.77 -5.20 -5.15
N LEU A 123 -4.95 -5.80 -4.29
CA LEU A 123 -5.36 -6.99 -3.54
C LEU A 123 -6.05 -6.54 -2.25
N ARG A 124 -7.31 -6.98 -2.07
CA ARG A 124 -8.16 -6.62 -0.94
C ARG A 124 -8.34 -7.79 0.01
N ARG A 125 -8.40 -7.48 1.30
CA ARG A 125 -8.62 -8.46 2.38
C ARG A 125 -9.77 -8.02 3.27
N THR A 126 -10.66 -8.94 3.61
CA THR A 126 -11.65 -8.73 4.68
C THR A 126 -10.96 -8.79 6.03
N ALA A 127 -11.31 -7.87 6.93
CA ALA A 127 -10.69 -7.80 8.25
C ALA A 127 -11.03 -9.02 9.11
N ASP A 128 -12.28 -9.50 9.07
CA ASP A 128 -12.80 -10.69 9.77
C ASP A 128 -14.12 -11.15 9.11
N ASP A 129 -14.57 -12.39 9.33
CA ASP A 129 -15.84 -12.91 8.78
C ASP A 129 -17.09 -12.13 9.24
N THR A 130 -16.97 -11.27 10.26
CA THR A 130 -18.05 -10.43 10.79
C THR A 130 -17.94 -8.94 10.40
N ASP A 131 -16.81 -8.51 9.84
CA ASP A 131 -16.61 -7.14 9.38
C ASP A 131 -16.51 -7.13 7.85
N PRO A 132 -17.55 -6.68 7.12
CA PRO A 132 -17.53 -6.63 5.66
C PRO A 132 -16.56 -5.58 5.11
N THR A 133 -15.88 -4.81 5.97
CA THR A 133 -14.94 -3.78 5.53
C THR A 133 -13.69 -4.41 4.95
N GLU A 134 -13.64 -4.43 3.62
CA GLU A 134 -12.44 -4.78 2.90
C GLU A 134 -11.40 -3.67 2.95
N ARG A 135 -10.14 -4.07 3.06
CA ARG A 135 -9.00 -3.16 3.05
C ARG A 135 -8.01 -3.62 2.01
N VAL A 136 -7.52 -2.68 1.21
CA VAL A 136 -6.38 -2.93 0.32
C VAL A 136 -5.18 -3.30 1.20
N VAL A 137 -4.53 -4.41 0.89
CA VAL A 137 -3.35 -4.92 1.60
C VAL A 137 -2.09 -4.83 0.76
N VAL A 138 -2.24 -4.92 -0.57
CA VAL A 138 -1.16 -4.82 -1.55
C VAL A 138 -1.66 -4.05 -2.77
N ALA A 139 -0.80 -3.24 -3.37
CA ALA A 139 -1.05 -2.54 -4.61
C ALA A 139 0.03 -2.84 -5.66
N ASN A 140 -0.30 -2.64 -6.94
CA ASN A 140 0.64 -2.74 -8.08
C ASN A 140 1.40 -4.07 -8.14
N ALA A 141 0.69 -5.16 -7.86
CA ALA A 141 1.18 -6.50 -8.14
C ALA A 141 0.78 -6.92 -9.56
N ASP A 142 1.58 -7.81 -10.15
CA ASP A 142 1.32 -8.40 -11.47
C ASP A 142 0.80 -9.83 -11.36
N GLN A 143 1.07 -10.51 -10.24
CA GLN A 143 0.84 -11.94 -10.08
C GLN A 143 0.44 -12.29 -8.64
N LEU A 144 -0.50 -13.23 -8.48
CA LEU A 144 -0.83 -13.87 -7.20
C LEU A 144 -0.29 -15.30 -7.17
N VAL A 145 0.70 -15.54 -6.31
CA VAL A 145 1.32 -16.85 -6.11
C VAL A 145 0.68 -17.55 -4.92
N MET A 146 -0.13 -18.56 -5.21
CA MET A 146 -0.84 -19.38 -4.23
C MET A 146 0.08 -20.52 -3.77
N VAL A 147 0.69 -20.35 -2.61
CA VAL A 147 1.60 -21.32 -2.00
C VAL A 147 0.81 -22.36 -1.22
N THR A 148 0.80 -23.60 -1.72
CA THR A 148 0.05 -24.72 -1.14
C THR A 148 1.00 -25.91 -0.98
N ALA A 149 0.95 -26.60 0.16
CA ALA A 149 1.71 -27.84 0.34
C ALA A 149 0.96 -29.01 -0.27
N ILE A 150 1.68 -29.92 -0.93
CA ILE A 150 1.14 -31.18 -1.45
C ILE A 150 0.76 -32.12 -0.30
N ALA A 151 1.52 -32.08 0.80
CA ALA A 151 1.23 -32.85 2.01
C ALA A 151 1.66 -32.09 3.27
N ASP A 152 1.01 -32.40 4.40
CA ASP A 152 1.32 -31.88 5.75
C ASP A 152 1.48 -30.35 5.86
N PRO A 153 0.41 -29.54 5.71
CA PRO A 153 -0.99 -29.95 5.67
C PRO A 153 -1.45 -30.35 4.26
N PRO A 154 -2.53 -31.15 4.16
CA PRO A 154 -3.15 -31.44 2.87
C PRO A 154 -3.63 -30.14 2.18
N PRO A 155 -3.61 -30.11 0.83
CA PRO A 155 -4.13 -29.01 0.05
C PRO A 155 -5.56 -28.65 0.43
N ARG A 156 -5.87 -27.35 0.45
CA ARG A 156 -7.22 -26.85 0.67
C ARG A 156 -7.72 -26.19 -0.61
N THR A 157 -8.38 -26.96 -1.48
CA THR A 157 -8.89 -26.48 -2.77
C THR A 157 -9.79 -25.26 -2.62
N GLY A 158 -10.73 -25.28 -1.66
CA GLY A 158 -11.57 -24.11 -1.39
C GLY A 158 -10.81 -22.84 -0.98
N PHE A 159 -9.55 -22.93 -0.51
CA PHE A 159 -8.70 -21.75 -0.36
C PHE A 159 -8.14 -21.28 -1.70
N ILE A 160 -7.64 -22.20 -2.54
CA ILE A 160 -7.15 -21.91 -3.89
C ILE A 160 -8.26 -21.26 -4.72
N ASP A 161 -9.47 -21.81 -4.70
CA ASP A 161 -10.61 -21.29 -5.47
C ASP A 161 -10.92 -19.84 -5.10
N ARG A 162 -10.94 -19.52 -3.79
CA ARG A 162 -11.12 -18.13 -3.34
C ARG A 162 -9.96 -17.21 -3.72
N CYS A 163 -8.73 -17.74 -3.76
CA CYS A 163 -7.58 -16.98 -4.24
C CYS A 163 -7.68 -16.69 -5.74
N LEU A 164 -8.17 -17.64 -6.54
CA LEU A 164 -8.37 -17.47 -7.97
C LEU A 164 -9.37 -16.36 -8.26
N VAL A 165 -10.51 -16.37 -7.57
CA VAL A 165 -11.49 -15.28 -7.67
C VAL A 165 -10.84 -13.94 -7.31
N ALA A 166 -10.15 -13.86 -6.17
CA ALA A 166 -9.45 -12.63 -5.77
C ALA A 166 -8.38 -12.18 -6.78
N ALA A 167 -7.67 -13.11 -7.43
CA ALA A 167 -6.69 -12.81 -8.46
C ALA A 167 -7.36 -12.17 -9.67
N PHE A 168 -8.41 -12.80 -10.21
CA PHE A 168 -9.11 -12.30 -11.39
C PHE A 168 -9.80 -10.96 -11.13
N THR A 169 -10.48 -10.79 -9.99
CA THR A 169 -11.09 -9.50 -9.61
C THR A 169 -10.03 -8.40 -9.47
N ALA A 170 -8.82 -8.72 -9.02
CA ALA A 170 -7.72 -7.77 -8.87
C ALA A 170 -6.88 -7.57 -10.15
N GLY A 171 -7.20 -8.28 -11.25
CA GLY A 171 -6.42 -8.25 -12.49
C GLY A 171 -5.02 -8.85 -12.36
N LEU A 172 -4.82 -9.80 -11.45
CA LEU A 172 -3.55 -10.49 -11.20
C LEU A 172 -3.51 -11.84 -11.91
N ASP A 173 -2.39 -12.17 -12.52
CA ASP A 173 -2.21 -13.52 -13.05
C ASP A 173 -2.06 -14.53 -11.90
N PRO A 174 -2.84 -15.61 -11.84
CA PRO A 174 -2.65 -16.65 -10.83
C PRO A 174 -1.46 -17.55 -11.15
N LEU A 175 -0.74 -18.00 -10.12
CA LEU A 175 0.27 -19.05 -10.19
C LEU A 175 0.13 -19.96 -8.98
N LEU A 176 -0.08 -21.26 -9.21
CA LEU A 176 -0.11 -22.25 -8.13
C LEU A 176 1.32 -22.74 -7.85
N CYS A 177 1.81 -22.52 -6.62
CA CYS A 177 3.12 -22.97 -6.18
C CYS A 177 2.95 -24.12 -5.19
N LEU A 178 3.18 -25.34 -5.65
CA LEU A 178 3.02 -26.56 -4.88
C LEU A 178 4.30 -26.93 -4.16
N THR A 179 4.36 -26.65 -2.86
CA THR A 179 5.52 -26.94 -2.01
C THR A 179 5.49 -28.37 -1.48
N LYS A 180 6.64 -28.82 -0.98
CA LYS A 180 6.81 -30.17 -0.41
C LYS A 180 6.54 -31.28 -1.41
N GLY A 181 6.94 -31.06 -2.67
CA GLY A 181 6.88 -32.09 -3.71
C GLY A 181 7.70 -33.34 -3.42
N ASP A 182 8.54 -33.31 -2.39
CA ASP A 182 9.21 -34.49 -1.83
C ASP A 182 8.29 -35.42 -1.03
N LEU A 183 7.10 -34.98 -0.62
CA LEU A 183 6.22 -35.72 0.29
C LEU A 183 4.98 -36.33 -0.37
N GLY A 184 4.72 -36.07 -1.65
CA GLY A 184 3.53 -36.58 -2.33
C GLY A 184 3.48 -36.27 -3.81
N ASP A 185 2.44 -36.76 -4.45
CA ASP A 185 2.13 -36.51 -5.86
C ASP A 185 1.20 -35.30 -6.00
N ALA A 186 1.49 -34.45 -6.98
CA ALA A 186 0.74 -33.24 -7.28
C ALA A 186 -0.27 -33.42 -8.42
N THR A 187 -0.25 -34.56 -9.12
CA THR A 187 -1.01 -34.80 -10.37
C THR A 187 -2.49 -34.44 -10.23
N GLU A 188 -3.16 -34.87 -9.15
CA GLU A 188 -4.58 -34.56 -8.93
C GLU A 188 -4.88 -33.05 -8.83
N LEU A 189 -4.00 -32.30 -8.15
CA LEU A 189 -4.13 -30.84 -8.07
C LEU A 189 -3.84 -30.18 -9.41
N PHE A 190 -2.83 -30.64 -10.13
CA PHE A 190 -2.54 -30.14 -11.48
C PHE A 190 -3.74 -30.34 -12.39
N ASP A 191 -4.24 -31.56 -12.51
CA ASP A 191 -5.38 -31.90 -13.37
C ASP A 191 -6.62 -31.07 -13.02
N THR A 192 -6.86 -30.83 -11.72
CA THR A 192 -7.99 -30.02 -11.25
C THR A 192 -7.92 -28.56 -11.76
N TYR A 193 -6.74 -27.96 -11.74
CA TYR A 193 -6.55 -26.53 -12.05
C TYR A 193 -6.04 -26.25 -13.47
N ASP A 194 -5.52 -27.25 -14.18
CA ASP A 194 -5.10 -27.16 -15.59
C ASP A 194 -6.30 -26.93 -16.51
N VAL A 195 -7.48 -27.47 -16.17
CA VAL A 195 -8.74 -27.19 -16.87
C VAL A 195 -9.08 -25.69 -16.87
N LEU A 196 -8.61 -24.94 -15.86
CA LEU A 196 -8.76 -23.49 -15.74
C LEU A 196 -7.56 -22.72 -16.33
N SER A 197 -6.62 -23.41 -16.99
CA SER A 197 -5.36 -22.85 -17.51
C SER A 197 -4.52 -22.13 -16.44
N VAL A 198 -4.63 -22.55 -15.19
CA VAL A 198 -3.85 -21.96 -14.09
C VAL A 198 -2.45 -22.58 -14.12
N PRO A 199 -1.39 -21.79 -14.37
CA PRO A 199 -0.04 -22.33 -14.36
C PRO A 199 0.32 -22.79 -12.96
N ALA A 200 1.08 -23.88 -12.88
CA ALA A 200 1.48 -24.47 -11.62
C ALA A 200 2.95 -24.92 -11.67
N VAL A 201 3.63 -24.83 -10.52
CA VAL A 201 5.04 -25.23 -10.36
C VAL A 201 5.19 -26.05 -9.07
N VAL A 202 5.97 -27.13 -9.14
CA VAL A 202 6.31 -27.94 -7.96
C VAL A 202 7.65 -27.51 -7.40
N VAL A 203 7.66 -27.20 -6.11
CA VAL A 203 8.86 -26.89 -5.35
C VAL A 203 9.17 -28.01 -4.36
N ARG A 204 10.36 -28.59 -4.50
CA ARG A 204 10.93 -29.56 -3.56
C ARG A 204 11.88 -28.86 -2.58
N ARG A 205 12.08 -29.44 -1.39
CA ARG A 205 12.96 -28.87 -0.35
C ARG A 205 14.39 -28.62 -0.84
N ASP A 206 15.00 -29.63 -1.46
CA ASP A 206 16.44 -29.66 -1.79
C ASP A 206 16.72 -29.49 -3.30
N ALA A 207 15.73 -29.02 -4.06
CA ALA A 207 15.88 -28.73 -5.49
C ALA A 207 16.15 -27.23 -5.73
N PRO A 208 16.75 -26.84 -6.85
CA PRO A 208 16.78 -25.44 -7.26
C PRO A 208 15.36 -24.90 -7.51
N LEU A 209 15.21 -23.58 -7.45
CA LEU A 209 13.93 -22.89 -7.67
C LEU A 209 13.81 -22.31 -9.08
N ASP A 210 14.56 -22.82 -10.06
CA ASP A 210 14.77 -22.17 -11.35
C ASP A 210 13.45 -21.89 -12.10
N GLU A 211 12.55 -22.87 -12.14
CA GLU A 211 11.24 -22.71 -12.80
C GLU A 211 10.41 -21.60 -12.12
N LEU A 212 10.32 -21.62 -10.79
CA LEU A 212 9.61 -20.59 -10.05
C LEU A 212 10.29 -19.22 -10.25
N ALA A 213 11.62 -19.15 -10.17
CA ALA A 213 12.38 -17.93 -10.35
C ALA A 213 12.15 -17.30 -11.74
N GLN A 214 12.09 -18.11 -12.79
CA GLN A 214 11.75 -17.66 -14.15
C GLN A 214 10.32 -17.09 -14.22
N ARG A 215 9.35 -17.73 -13.56
CA ARG A 215 7.95 -17.24 -13.51
C ARG A 215 7.81 -15.91 -12.78
N LEU A 216 8.67 -15.65 -11.79
CA LEU A 216 8.66 -14.43 -10.98
C LEU A 216 9.50 -13.29 -11.59
N GLN A 217 10.38 -13.60 -12.55
CA GLN A 217 11.36 -12.65 -13.06
C GLN A 217 10.69 -11.42 -13.68
N GLY A 218 11.11 -10.23 -13.22
CA GLY A 218 10.59 -8.96 -13.74
C GLY A 218 9.17 -8.62 -13.31
N ARG A 219 8.55 -9.43 -12.43
CA ARG A 219 7.18 -9.24 -11.93
C ARG A 219 7.16 -8.89 -10.45
N THR A 220 6.11 -8.20 -10.02
CA THR A 220 5.77 -8.03 -8.60
C THR A 220 4.75 -9.09 -8.21
N SER A 221 5.18 -10.07 -7.42
CA SER A 221 4.41 -11.28 -7.13
C SER A 221 4.00 -11.33 -5.67
N VAL A 222 2.69 -11.43 -5.39
CA VAL A 222 2.19 -11.56 -4.01
C VAL A 222 2.15 -13.03 -3.63
N LEU A 223 2.84 -13.40 -2.55
CA LEU A 223 2.82 -14.76 -2.04
C LEU A 223 1.76 -14.87 -0.94
N ILE A 224 0.81 -15.79 -1.15
CA ILE A 224 -0.20 -16.14 -0.16
C ILE A 224 -0.22 -17.64 0.08
N GLY A 225 -0.39 -18.05 1.33
CA GLY A 225 -0.64 -19.44 1.70
C GLY A 225 -0.96 -19.55 3.18
N HIS A 226 -1.55 -20.68 3.57
CA HIS A 226 -1.82 -20.97 4.98
C HIS A 226 -0.52 -21.17 5.78
N SER A 227 -0.64 -21.12 7.11
CA SER A 227 0.49 -21.49 7.99
C SER A 227 0.91 -22.95 7.74
N GLY A 228 2.21 -23.23 7.79
CA GLY A 228 2.75 -24.60 7.66
C GLY A 228 2.94 -25.09 6.23
N VAL A 229 2.41 -24.40 5.21
CA VAL A 229 2.60 -24.80 3.79
C VAL A 229 4.04 -24.59 3.29
N GLY A 230 4.88 -23.86 4.01
CA GLY A 230 6.28 -23.63 3.63
C GLY A 230 6.55 -22.31 2.93
N LYS A 231 5.59 -21.37 2.88
CA LYS A 231 5.77 -20.02 2.30
C LYS A 231 7.00 -19.28 2.83
N SER A 232 7.21 -19.20 4.15
CA SER A 232 8.38 -18.50 4.70
C SER A 232 9.71 -19.20 4.33
N SER A 233 9.72 -20.54 4.27
CA SER A 233 10.89 -21.27 3.79
C SER A 233 11.17 -21.02 2.31
N LEU A 234 10.12 -20.90 1.50
CA LEU A 234 10.21 -20.54 0.09
C LEU A 234 10.77 -19.13 -0.09
N VAL A 235 10.24 -18.14 0.64
CA VAL A 235 10.72 -16.75 0.62
C VAL A 235 12.21 -16.66 0.95
N ASN A 236 12.66 -17.37 2.00
CA ASN A 236 14.07 -17.37 2.41
C ASN A 236 14.99 -17.99 1.35
N ARG A 237 14.49 -18.94 0.56
CA ARG A 237 15.25 -19.53 -0.56
C ARG A 237 15.27 -18.62 -1.79
N LEU A 238 14.17 -17.92 -2.08
CA LEU A 238 14.08 -16.96 -3.19
C LEU A 238 14.90 -15.69 -2.96
N VAL A 239 14.96 -15.23 -1.72
CA VAL A 239 15.67 -14.02 -1.31
C VAL A 239 16.69 -14.40 -0.23
N PRO A 240 17.88 -14.89 -0.62
CA PRO A 240 18.96 -15.12 0.32
C PRO A 240 19.28 -13.81 1.05
N ASN A 241 19.26 -13.83 2.38
CA ASN A 241 19.32 -12.65 3.27
C ASN A 241 18.01 -11.84 3.42
N ALA A 242 16.84 -12.42 3.14
CA ALA A 242 15.56 -11.82 3.53
C ALA A 242 15.59 -11.32 4.98
N ASP A 243 16.16 -12.10 5.91
CA ASP A 243 16.31 -11.74 7.32
C ASP A 243 17.22 -10.52 7.56
N ARG A 244 18.14 -10.18 6.65
CA ARG A 244 18.95 -8.95 6.74
C ARG A 244 18.17 -7.74 6.24
N ALA A 245 17.44 -7.88 5.13
CA ALA A 245 16.50 -6.88 4.64
C ALA A 245 15.38 -6.61 5.66
N ILE A 246 14.88 -7.66 6.32
CA ILE A 246 13.90 -7.61 7.41
C ILE A 246 14.54 -7.14 8.72
N GLY A 247 15.80 -7.49 9.00
CA GLY A 247 16.53 -7.12 10.21
C GLY A 247 16.90 -5.63 10.28
N ASP A 248 17.21 -5.01 9.14
CA ASP A 248 17.34 -3.55 9.05
C ASP A 248 15.98 -2.83 9.13
N VAL A 249 14.87 -3.54 8.87
CA VAL A 249 13.49 -3.08 9.07
C VAL A 249 13.04 -3.25 10.54
N SER A 250 13.48 -4.30 11.23
CA SER A 250 13.10 -4.60 12.63
C SER A 250 13.76 -3.68 13.66
N LYS A 251 14.79 -2.90 13.27
CA LYS A 251 15.35 -1.81 14.09
C LYS A 251 14.32 -0.71 14.42
N ILE A 252 13.15 -0.71 13.76
CA ILE A 252 12.06 0.25 13.99
C ILE A 252 11.01 -0.29 14.99
N GLY A 253 11.06 -1.58 15.36
CA GLY A 253 10.13 -2.16 16.33
C GLY A 253 10.68 -3.42 17.00
N LYS A 254 10.97 -3.34 18.31
CA LYS A 254 11.23 -4.52 19.14
C LYS A 254 10.00 -5.44 19.13
N GLY A 255 10.08 -6.57 18.45
CA GLY A 255 8.97 -7.53 18.42
C GLY A 255 9.34 -8.86 17.77
N ARG A 256 9.32 -9.91 18.60
CA ARG A 256 9.49 -11.34 18.32
C ARG A 256 8.66 -11.82 17.11
N HIS A 257 9.34 -12.53 16.20
CA HIS A 257 8.84 -13.33 15.07
C HIS A 257 7.34 -13.66 15.03
N THR A 258 6.55 -12.73 14.47
CA THR A 258 5.30 -13.03 13.76
C THR A 258 5.04 -11.85 12.82
N SER A 259 5.37 -11.97 11.53
CA SER A 259 5.17 -10.89 10.55
C SER A 259 3.68 -10.52 10.51
N SER A 260 3.30 -9.34 11.01
CA SER A 260 1.91 -8.88 11.05
C SER A 260 1.54 -7.96 9.88
N SER A 261 2.53 -7.58 9.06
CA SER A 261 2.38 -6.70 7.91
C SER A 261 3.07 -7.31 6.69
N ALA A 262 2.54 -7.03 5.50
CA ALA A 262 3.17 -7.43 4.25
C ALA A 262 4.55 -6.76 4.10
N ILE A 263 5.45 -7.41 3.37
CA ILE A 263 6.75 -6.86 3.01
C ILE A 263 7.08 -7.17 1.55
N LEU A 264 7.55 -6.16 0.82
CA LEU A 264 8.10 -6.33 -0.53
C LEU A 264 9.61 -6.58 -0.43
N LEU A 265 10.05 -7.65 -1.09
CA LEU A 265 11.43 -8.10 -1.13
C LEU A 265 11.89 -8.17 -2.60
N PRO A 266 12.93 -7.43 -3.00
CA PRO A 266 13.51 -7.55 -4.34
C PRO A 266 14.11 -8.95 -4.56
N LEU A 267 13.90 -9.52 -5.75
CA LEU A 267 14.51 -10.78 -6.16
C LEU A 267 15.91 -10.52 -6.77
N PRO A 268 16.92 -11.39 -6.52
CA PRO A 268 18.26 -11.25 -7.11
C PRO A 268 18.26 -11.24 -8.64
N GLY A 269 17.34 -11.98 -9.28
CA GLY A 269 17.20 -12.06 -10.74
C GLY A 269 16.33 -10.97 -11.38
N GLY A 270 15.88 -9.98 -10.60
CA GLY A 270 14.91 -8.96 -11.01
C GLY A 270 13.46 -9.37 -10.73
N GLY A 271 12.60 -8.38 -10.56
CA GLY A 271 11.26 -8.57 -9.99
C GLY A 271 11.25 -8.47 -8.46
N SER A 272 10.11 -8.73 -7.85
CA SER A 272 9.94 -8.69 -6.40
C SER A 272 8.87 -9.65 -5.91
N VAL A 273 9.01 -10.07 -4.65
CA VAL A 273 8.00 -10.87 -3.95
C VAL A 273 7.44 -10.09 -2.78
N ILE A 274 6.12 -10.07 -2.65
CA ILE A 274 5.43 -9.50 -1.51
C ILE A 274 5.01 -10.65 -0.60
N ASP A 275 5.71 -10.79 0.52
CA ASP A 275 5.34 -11.78 1.54
C ASP A 275 4.19 -11.23 2.39
N THR A 276 3.04 -11.89 2.32
CA THR A 276 1.89 -11.54 3.15
C THR A 276 1.82 -12.43 4.39
N PRO A 277 1.58 -11.88 5.59
CA PRO A 277 1.17 -12.67 6.75
C PRO A 277 -0.06 -13.49 6.41
N GLY A 278 -0.07 -14.78 6.77
CA GLY A 278 -1.09 -15.77 6.40
C GLY A 278 -2.51 -15.19 6.34
N ILE A 279 -2.92 -14.80 5.14
CA ILE A 279 -4.26 -14.29 4.86
C ILE A 279 -5.20 -15.48 5.04
N ARG A 280 -6.15 -15.35 5.98
CA ARG A 280 -7.08 -16.42 6.34
C ARG A 280 -8.28 -16.47 5.39
N SER A 281 -8.73 -15.31 4.90
CA SER A 281 -9.81 -15.14 3.94
C SER A 281 -9.59 -13.87 3.10
N PHE A 282 -10.09 -13.89 1.87
CA PHE A 282 -10.16 -12.74 0.97
C PHE A 282 -11.58 -12.18 0.95
N GLY A 283 -11.67 -10.89 0.69
CA GLY A 283 -12.96 -10.23 0.50
C GLY A 283 -13.56 -10.60 -0.84
N LEU A 284 -14.59 -11.45 -0.77
CA LEU A 284 -15.47 -11.76 -1.88
C LEU A 284 -16.82 -11.03 -1.71
N ALA A 285 -16.92 -10.09 -0.77
CA ALA A 285 -18.19 -9.44 -0.44
C ALA A 285 -18.71 -8.55 -1.58
N HIS A 286 -17.81 -8.12 -2.47
CA HIS A 286 -18.11 -7.30 -3.64
C HIS A 286 -18.07 -8.06 -4.97
N VAL A 287 -17.74 -9.35 -4.94
CA VAL A 287 -17.72 -10.19 -6.14
C VAL A 287 -19.12 -10.75 -6.35
N SER A 288 -19.75 -10.41 -7.47
CA SER A 288 -21.01 -11.02 -7.86
C SER A 288 -20.77 -12.33 -8.61
N ALA A 289 -21.79 -13.17 -8.75
CA ALA A 289 -21.66 -14.43 -9.48
C ALA A 289 -21.41 -14.25 -10.99
N ASP A 290 -21.61 -13.03 -11.50
CA ASP A 290 -21.52 -12.69 -12.92
C ASP A 290 -20.19 -11.99 -13.30
N ASP A 291 -19.33 -11.67 -12.32
CA ASP A 291 -17.99 -11.08 -12.48
C ASP A 291 -16.91 -12.15 -12.75
#